data_AF-A0A3Q2X7S2-F1
#
_entry.id   AF-A0A3Q2X7S2-F1
#
_cell.length_a   1.000
_cell.length_b   1.000
_cell.length_c   1.000
_cell.angle_alpha   90.00
_cell.angle_beta   90.00
_cell.angle_gamma   90.00
#
_symmetry.space_group_name_H-M   'P 1'
#
loop_
_entity.id
_entity.type
_entity.pdbx_description
1 polymer ?
#
loop_
_entity_poly.entity_id
_entity_poly.type
_entity_poly.pdbx_seq_one_letter_code
_entity_poly.pdbx_strand_id
1 'polypeptide(L)'
;MRVTKQIQKGWTLQQDPLYTIHTVGLYIIISVPSKGLTLIWDKHTRITVELHPDWRNRVCGLCGNFDSNELNDLQISGSAVVSSPMAFGNSWKAATPPCTDVTTEIFPCERNSYCSAWAQRRCMILKGGTFKDCHLKVDPEPYYHACVQESCSCEFEGKFLGFCTAVAAYAEACSDQDVCIDWRTPDMCPVYCDYYNEKGQCSWHYEACGRILTCVQLAQTTEYIYFLGKGCYPRCPKEKPYYDENTGDCTTLRNCSCYFNDTTVRPGQVVKINSFEW
;
A
#
# COMPACT_ATOMS: atom_id res chain seq x y z
N MET A 1 -23.84 14.84 11.57
CA MET A 1 -22.81 15.87 11.88
C MET A 1 -23.50 17.22 11.97
N ARG A 2 -23.18 18.04 12.98
CA ARG A 2 -23.53 19.48 13.01
C ARG A 2 -22.23 20.21 13.31
N VAL A 3 -21.60 20.74 12.26
CA VAL A 3 -20.47 21.67 12.38
C VAL A 3 -21.04 23.07 12.31
N THR A 4 -20.93 23.83 13.39
CA THR A 4 -21.45 25.20 13.47
C THR A 4 -20.38 26.16 12.97
N LYS A 5 -20.65 26.91 11.90
CA LYS A 5 -19.72 27.88 11.30
C LYS A 5 -19.89 29.25 11.96
N GLN A 6 -18.78 29.94 12.29
CA GLN A 6 -18.77 31.37 12.66
C GLN A 6 -17.63 32.09 11.92
N ILE A 7 -17.93 33.24 11.33
CA ILE A 7 -17.07 34.00 10.39
C ILE A 7 -16.46 35.23 11.11
N GLN A 8 -15.15 35.49 10.97
CA GLN A 8 -14.49 36.72 11.45
C GLN A 8 -13.39 37.18 10.48
N LYS A 9 -13.46 38.45 10.03
CA LYS A 9 -12.55 39.09 9.06
C LYS A 9 -11.07 39.11 9.51
N GLY A 10 -10.17 38.65 8.65
CA GLY A 10 -8.74 38.97 8.70
C GLY A 10 -7.79 37.84 8.28
N TRP A 11 -7.16 38.02 7.12
CA TRP A 11 -5.88 37.44 6.63
C TRP A 11 -5.80 36.00 6.03
N THR A 12 -4.99 35.97 4.95
CA THR A 12 -4.22 34.94 4.20
C THR A 12 -4.72 33.49 4.06
N LEU A 13 -4.95 33.09 2.80
CA LEU A 13 -5.03 31.70 2.33
C LEU A 13 -3.76 30.93 2.73
N GLN A 14 -3.88 29.99 3.67
CA GLN A 14 -2.90 28.93 3.81
C GLN A 14 -3.46 27.70 3.11
N GLN A 15 -2.73 27.24 2.10
CA GLN A 15 -3.11 26.24 1.10
C GLN A 15 -3.64 24.96 1.78
N ASP A 16 -4.65 24.33 1.17
CA ASP A 16 -4.92 22.91 1.43
C ASP A 16 -3.59 22.15 1.33
N PRO A 17 -3.34 21.17 2.23
CA PRO A 17 -2.19 20.30 2.10
C PRO A 17 -2.06 19.80 0.67
N LEU A 18 -0.84 19.89 0.15
CA LEU A 18 -0.54 19.23 -1.11
C LEU A 18 -0.76 17.71 -1.01
N TYR A 19 -0.57 17.12 0.18
CA TYR A 19 -0.69 15.68 0.42
C TYR A 19 -1.09 15.33 1.86
N THR A 20 -1.68 14.15 2.07
CA THR A 20 -1.96 13.55 3.38
C THR A 20 -1.14 12.28 3.59
N ILE A 21 -0.87 11.90 4.84
CA ILE A 21 -0.15 10.67 5.21
C ILE A 21 -0.95 9.92 6.27
N HIS A 22 -1.24 8.65 6.01
CA HIS A 22 -1.90 7.74 6.93
C HIS A 22 -1.05 6.49 7.15
N THR A 23 -0.99 5.98 8.37
CA THR A 23 -0.39 4.66 8.65
C THR A 23 -1.51 3.69 8.93
N VAL A 24 -1.72 2.74 8.02
CA VAL A 24 -2.87 1.84 8.06
C VAL A 24 -2.37 0.40 8.01
N GLY A 25 -2.52 -0.31 9.13
CA GLY A 25 -1.95 -1.64 9.32
C GLY A 25 -0.43 -1.65 9.15
N LEU A 26 0.06 -2.44 8.19
CA LEU A 26 1.48 -2.55 7.91
C LEU A 26 2.00 -1.45 6.96
N TYR A 27 1.12 -0.64 6.37
CA TYR A 27 1.46 0.26 5.27
C TYR A 27 1.47 1.72 5.68
N ILE A 28 2.19 2.53 4.90
CA ILE A 28 2.06 3.99 4.87
C ILE A 28 1.36 4.36 3.56
N ILE A 29 0.29 5.13 3.65
CA ILE A 29 -0.48 5.64 2.52
C ILE A 29 -0.26 7.13 2.43
N ILE A 30 0.28 7.60 1.31
CA ILE A 30 0.47 9.02 0.99
C ILE A 30 -0.49 9.36 -0.14
N SER A 31 -1.40 10.30 0.09
CA SER A 31 -2.40 10.67 -0.92
C SER A 31 -2.22 12.13 -1.32
N VAL A 32 -2.35 12.42 -2.62
CA VAL A 32 -2.34 13.76 -3.21
C VAL A 32 -3.69 13.95 -3.92
N PRO A 33 -4.79 14.22 -3.18
CA PRO A 33 -6.13 14.20 -3.76
C PRO A 33 -6.33 15.18 -4.91
N SER A 34 -5.69 16.36 -4.82
CA SER A 34 -5.71 17.39 -5.86
C SER A 34 -5.11 16.93 -7.20
N LYS A 35 -4.36 15.82 -7.19
CA LYS A 35 -3.78 15.18 -8.37
C LYS A 35 -4.31 13.77 -8.61
N GLY A 36 -5.17 13.22 -7.74
CA GLY A 36 -5.62 11.84 -7.84
C GLY A 36 -4.47 10.83 -7.84
N LEU A 37 -3.49 11.02 -6.95
CA LEU A 37 -2.33 10.13 -6.78
C LEU A 37 -2.36 9.52 -5.38
N THR A 38 -2.12 8.22 -5.27
CA THR A 38 -1.93 7.54 -3.98
C THR A 38 -0.69 6.66 -4.06
N LEU A 39 0.18 6.77 -3.05
CA LEU A 39 1.35 5.91 -2.87
C LEU A 39 1.14 5.05 -1.62
N ILE A 40 1.30 3.75 -1.78
CA ILE A 40 1.16 2.76 -0.70
C ILE A 40 2.51 2.07 -0.54
N TRP A 41 3.11 2.20 0.64
CA TRP A 41 4.44 1.66 0.94
C TRP A 41 4.39 0.69 2.11
N ASP A 42 5.03 -0.48 1.95
CA ASP A 42 5.09 -1.53 2.98
C ASP A 42 6.15 -1.27 4.07
N LYS A 43 6.77 -0.08 4.09
CA LYS A 43 7.89 0.32 4.97
C LYS A 43 9.21 -0.42 4.68
N HIS A 44 9.23 -1.22 3.63
CA HIS A 44 10.37 -2.01 3.19
C HIS A 44 10.61 -1.74 1.70
N THR A 45 10.41 -2.75 0.85
CA THR A 45 10.86 -2.73 -0.55
C THR A 45 9.72 -2.55 -1.55
N ARG A 46 8.46 -2.62 -1.12
CA ARG A 46 7.31 -2.57 -2.03
C ARG A 46 6.59 -1.23 -1.97
N ILE A 47 6.52 -0.59 -3.13
CA ILE A 47 5.76 0.64 -3.36
C ILE A 47 4.71 0.34 -4.44
N THR A 48 3.45 0.60 -4.13
CA THR A 48 2.35 0.63 -5.10
C THR A 48 1.99 2.09 -5.37
N VAL A 49 1.82 2.44 -6.64
CA VAL A 49 1.33 3.76 -7.06
C VAL A 49 -0.01 3.57 -7.74
N GLU A 50 -1.04 4.21 -7.18
CA GLU A 50 -2.38 4.27 -7.77
C GLU A 50 -2.59 5.64 -8.39
N LEU A 51 -3.07 5.63 -9.63
CA LEU A 51 -3.32 6.83 -10.42
C LEU A 51 -4.81 6.91 -10.76
N HIS A 52 -5.40 8.10 -10.58
CA HIS A 52 -6.73 8.38 -11.11
C HIS A 52 -6.73 8.20 -12.64
N PRO A 53 -7.83 7.71 -13.25
CA PRO A 53 -7.91 7.48 -14.69
C PRO A 53 -7.58 8.70 -15.58
N ASP A 54 -7.64 9.92 -15.04
CA ASP A 54 -7.23 11.14 -15.76
C ASP A 54 -5.75 11.14 -16.17
N TRP A 55 -4.92 10.31 -15.52
CA TRP A 55 -3.51 10.11 -15.88
C TRP A 55 -3.28 9.16 -17.05
N ARG A 56 -4.35 8.53 -17.59
CA ARG A 56 -4.24 7.59 -18.71
C ARG A 56 -3.56 8.26 -19.91
N ASN A 57 -2.52 7.63 -20.45
CA ASN A 57 -1.66 8.18 -21.51
C ASN A 57 -0.92 9.49 -21.14
N ARG A 58 -0.78 9.84 -19.86
CA ARG A 58 -0.11 11.08 -19.40
C ARG A 58 1.10 10.83 -18.51
N VAL A 59 1.48 9.57 -18.33
CA VAL A 59 2.61 9.15 -17.53
C VAL A 59 3.62 8.39 -18.38
N CYS A 60 4.83 8.31 -17.87
CA CYS A 60 5.91 7.54 -18.44
C CYS A 60 6.87 7.18 -17.30
N GLY A 61 7.68 6.14 -17.49
CA GLY A 61 8.63 5.67 -16.49
C GLY A 61 8.68 4.15 -16.43
N LEU A 62 9.25 3.64 -15.35
CA LEU A 62 9.37 2.19 -15.11
C LEU A 62 8.03 1.47 -14.95
N CYS A 63 6.96 2.21 -14.64
CA CYS A 63 5.59 1.68 -14.53
C CYS A 63 4.80 1.75 -15.85
N GLY A 64 5.47 2.00 -16.98
CA GLY A 64 4.82 2.10 -18.29
C GLY A 64 4.15 3.45 -18.56
N ASN A 65 3.21 3.46 -19.50
CA ASN A 65 2.55 4.69 -19.98
C ASN A 65 1.06 4.81 -19.56
N PHE A 66 0.54 3.79 -18.87
CA PHE A 66 -0.83 3.70 -18.38
C PHE A 66 -1.88 3.87 -19.49
N ASP A 67 -1.73 3.17 -20.63
CA ASP A 67 -2.70 3.18 -21.74
C ASP A 67 -3.59 1.91 -21.80
N SER A 68 -3.30 0.92 -20.94
CA SER A 68 -3.88 -0.44 -20.91
C SER A 68 -3.37 -1.40 -22.00
N ASN A 69 -2.21 -1.14 -22.58
CA ASN A 69 -1.54 -2.00 -23.56
C ASN A 69 -0.14 -2.40 -23.09
N GLU A 70 -0.04 -3.57 -22.45
CA GLU A 70 1.22 -4.13 -21.93
C GLU A 70 2.34 -4.26 -22.99
N LEU A 71 1.98 -4.35 -24.28
CA LEU A 71 2.95 -4.56 -25.37
C LEU A 71 3.83 -3.33 -25.64
N ASN A 72 3.45 -2.15 -25.15
CA ASN A 72 4.22 -0.92 -25.35
C ASN A 72 4.78 -0.30 -24.06
N ASP A 73 4.60 -0.94 -22.91
CA ASP A 73 5.02 -0.40 -21.61
C ASP A 73 6.54 -0.30 -21.47
N LEU A 74 7.31 -1.09 -22.23
CA LEU A 74 8.77 -0.97 -22.33
C LEU A 74 9.19 0.19 -23.26
N GLN A 75 8.64 1.38 -23.02
CA GLN A 75 8.97 2.61 -23.73
C GLN A 75 10.14 3.34 -23.04
N ILE A 76 11.26 3.51 -23.74
CA ILE A 76 12.42 4.24 -23.20
C ILE A 76 12.15 5.74 -23.11
N SER A 77 12.93 6.47 -22.30
CA SER A 77 12.82 7.94 -22.15
C SER A 77 12.92 8.73 -23.47
N GLY A 78 13.53 8.13 -24.52
CA GLY A 78 13.57 8.64 -25.89
C GLY A 78 12.33 8.33 -26.75
N SER A 79 11.24 7.83 -26.15
CA SER A 79 9.96 7.48 -26.79
C SER A 79 9.94 6.23 -27.70
N ALA A 80 11.06 5.54 -27.88
CA ALA A 80 11.08 4.26 -28.62
C ALA A 80 10.59 3.09 -27.74
N VAL A 81 9.89 2.14 -28.34
CA VAL A 81 9.52 0.88 -27.67
C VAL A 81 10.63 -0.14 -27.90
N VAL A 82 11.07 -0.81 -26.83
CA VAL A 82 12.14 -1.82 -26.88
C VAL A 82 11.63 -3.15 -26.31
N SER A 83 12.28 -4.26 -26.68
CA SER A 83 11.98 -5.59 -26.12
C SER A 83 12.84 -5.94 -24.91
N SER A 84 13.92 -5.19 -24.65
CA SER A 84 14.87 -5.47 -23.57
C SER A 84 14.49 -4.69 -22.30
N PRO A 85 14.12 -5.36 -21.19
CA PRO A 85 13.86 -4.71 -19.90
C PRO A 85 15.08 -3.95 -19.37
N MET A 86 16.29 -4.44 -19.66
CA MET A 86 17.54 -3.79 -19.27
C MET A 86 17.76 -2.48 -20.01
N ALA A 87 17.57 -2.45 -21.34
CA ALA A 87 17.64 -1.22 -22.12
C ALA A 87 16.57 -0.22 -21.66
N PHE A 88 15.35 -0.70 -21.39
CA PHE A 88 14.27 0.08 -20.81
C PHE A 88 14.66 0.71 -19.46
N GLY A 89 15.11 -0.10 -18.49
CA GLY A 89 15.50 0.35 -17.16
C GLY A 89 16.66 1.36 -17.15
N ASN A 90 17.71 1.10 -17.95
CA ASN A 90 18.85 2.02 -18.08
C ASN A 90 18.43 3.38 -18.65
N SER A 91 17.37 3.46 -19.47
CA SER A 91 16.93 4.73 -20.05
C SER A 91 16.28 5.69 -19.04
N TRP A 92 15.83 5.18 -17.89
CA TRP A 92 15.08 5.92 -16.87
C TRP A 92 15.94 6.37 -15.67
N LYS A 93 17.28 6.32 -15.80
CA LYS A 93 18.20 6.79 -14.75
C LYS A 93 18.03 8.29 -14.49
N ALA A 94 17.85 8.67 -13.22
CA ALA A 94 17.63 10.06 -12.80
C ALA A 94 18.91 10.79 -12.34
N ALA A 95 19.98 10.07 -11.99
CA ALA A 95 21.19 10.66 -11.44
C ALA A 95 21.91 11.57 -12.47
N THR A 96 22.49 12.68 -12.01
CA THR A 96 23.32 13.58 -12.82
C THR A 96 24.67 13.79 -12.12
N PRO A 97 25.79 13.23 -12.66
CA PRO A 97 25.87 12.41 -13.87
C PRO A 97 25.19 11.03 -13.70
N PRO A 98 24.77 10.38 -14.80
CA PRO A 98 24.12 9.08 -14.74
C PRO A 98 25.07 8.00 -14.21
N CYS A 99 24.53 7.07 -13.43
CA CYS A 99 25.26 5.87 -13.02
C CYS A 99 25.54 4.95 -14.22
N THR A 100 26.46 4.01 -14.03
CA THR A 100 26.83 3.01 -15.06
C THR A 100 25.63 2.17 -15.46
N ASP A 101 25.55 1.81 -16.73
CA ASP A 101 24.53 0.89 -17.24
C ASP A 101 24.66 -0.49 -16.59
N VAL A 102 23.51 -1.09 -16.31
CA VAL A 102 23.42 -2.53 -16.10
C VAL A 102 23.64 -3.20 -17.46
N THR A 103 24.59 -4.12 -17.55
CA THR A 103 24.95 -4.81 -18.80
C THR A 103 24.64 -6.30 -18.78
N THR A 104 24.39 -6.84 -17.59
CA THR A 104 24.03 -8.24 -17.36
C THR A 104 22.91 -8.32 -16.34
N GLU A 105 21.92 -9.17 -16.60
CA GLU A 105 20.93 -9.51 -15.57
C GLU A 105 21.63 -10.36 -14.51
N ILE A 106 21.56 -9.92 -13.27
CA ILE A 106 22.09 -10.68 -12.14
C ILE A 106 20.89 -11.25 -11.41
N PHE A 107 20.66 -12.54 -11.56
CA PHE A 107 19.67 -13.23 -10.76
C PHE A 107 20.23 -13.49 -9.36
N PRO A 108 19.61 -12.95 -8.28
CA PRO A 108 20.11 -13.12 -6.91
C PRO A 108 20.43 -14.57 -6.52
N CYS A 109 19.65 -15.54 -7.03
CA CYS A 109 19.88 -16.96 -6.75
C CYS A 109 21.11 -17.55 -7.46
N GLU A 110 21.54 -16.99 -8.60
CA GLU A 110 22.78 -17.43 -9.27
C GLU A 110 24.00 -16.96 -8.48
N ARG A 111 23.96 -15.71 -8.02
CA ARG A 111 25.00 -15.14 -7.15
C ARG A 111 25.08 -15.87 -5.81
N ASN A 112 23.93 -16.29 -5.29
CA ASN A 112 23.84 -16.98 -4.01
C ASN A 112 23.18 -18.36 -4.12
N SER A 113 23.81 -19.26 -4.89
CA SER A 113 23.29 -20.60 -5.22
C SER A 113 22.88 -21.44 -4.01
N TYR A 114 23.55 -21.29 -2.87
CA TYR A 114 23.23 -22.01 -1.62
C TYR A 114 21.85 -21.63 -1.03
N CYS A 115 21.27 -20.48 -1.41
CA CYS A 115 19.94 -20.07 -0.97
C CYS A 115 18.82 -20.54 -1.90
N SER A 116 19.14 -20.95 -3.14
CA SER A 116 18.15 -21.28 -4.16
C SER A 116 17.20 -22.39 -3.72
N ALA A 117 17.72 -23.45 -3.09
CA ALA A 117 16.89 -24.57 -2.62
C ALA A 117 15.91 -24.15 -1.52
N TRP A 118 16.33 -23.26 -0.62
CA TRP A 118 15.47 -22.70 0.43
C TRP A 118 14.38 -21.81 -0.18
N ALA A 119 14.77 -20.89 -1.07
CA ALA A 119 13.87 -19.98 -1.74
C ALA A 119 12.79 -20.72 -2.55
N GLN A 120 13.20 -21.66 -3.41
CA GLN A 120 12.29 -22.51 -4.19
C GLN A 120 11.31 -23.26 -3.28
N ARG A 121 11.81 -23.93 -2.24
CA ARG A 121 10.96 -24.71 -1.33
C ARG A 121 9.98 -23.83 -0.56
N ARG A 122 10.41 -22.66 -0.08
CA ARG A 122 9.58 -21.77 0.74
C ARG A 122 8.51 -21.07 -0.12
N CYS A 123 8.87 -20.64 -1.33
CA CYS A 123 7.95 -20.00 -2.28
C CYS A 123 6.87 -20.94 -2.85
N MET A 124 7.00 -22.27 -2.68
CA MET A 124 5.97 -23.23 -3.08
C MET A 124 4.63 -23.02 -2.37
N ILE A 125 4.56 -22.26 -1.27
CA ILE A 125 3.28 -21.86 -0.67
C ILE A 125 2.34 -21.21 -1.70
N LEU A 126 2.88 -20.40 -2.62
CA LEU A 126 2.12 -19.68 -3.64
C LEU A 126 1.40 -20.63 -4.62
N LYS A 127 2.00 -21.77 -4.90
CA LYS A 127 1.45 -22.84 -5.75
C LYS A 127 0.77 -23.96 -4.94
N GLY A 128 0.80 -23.84 -3.61
CA GLY A 128 0.30 -24.86 -2.68
C GLY A 128 -1.17 -24.69 -2.35
N GLY A 129 -1.65 -25.54 -1.44
CA GLY A 129 -3.05 -25.56 -1.01
C GLY A 129 -3.54 -24.26 -0.36
N THR A 130 -2.65 -23.49 0.29
CA THR A 130 -2.99 -22.22 0.96
C THR A 130 -3.63 -21.20 0.01
N PHE A 131 -3.20 -21.18 -1.25
CA PHE A 131 -3.66 -20.22 -2.25
C PHE A 131 -4.58 -20.83 -3.32
N LYS A 132 -5.05 -22.07 -3.12
CA LYS A 132 -5.78 -22.84 -4.14
C LYS A 132 -6.98 -22.10 -4.72
N ASP A 133 -7.75 -21.40 -3.87
CA ASP A 133 -8.96 -20.69 -4.30
C ASP A 133 -8.65 -19.45 -5.16
N CYS A 134 -7.42 -18.93 -5.09
CA CYS A 134 -6.95 -17.80 -5.88
C CYS A 134 -6.34 -18.22 -7.23
N HIS A 135 -5.83 -19.44 -7.37
CA HIS A 135 -5.12 -19.91 -8.58
C HIS A 135 -5.93 -19.77 -9.88
N LEU A 136 -7.27 -19.79 -9.80
CA LEU A 136 -8.14 -19.61 -10.96
C LEU A 136 -8.40 -18.13 -11.32
N LYS A 137 -8.02 -17.21 -10.43
CA LYS A 137 -8.24 -15.77 -10.57
C LYS A 137 -6.96 -15.02 -10.90
N VAL A 138 -5.85 -15.45 -10.31
CA VAL A 138 -4.53 -14.87 -10.50
C VAL A 138 -3.54 -16.01 -10.74
N ASP A 139 -2.73 -15.90 -11.79
CA ASP A 139 -1.69 -16.89 -12.08
C ASP A 139 -0.56 -16.81 -11.02
N PRO A 140 -0.26 -17.89 -10.29
CA PRO A 140 0.82 -17.90 -9.29
C PRO A 140 2.23 -17.91 -9.90
N GLU A 141 2.40 -18.21 -11.19
CA GLU A 141 3.73 -18.42 -11.78
C GLU A 141 4.65 -17.19 -11.71
N PRO A 142 4.20 -15.97 -12.10
CA PRO A 142 5.04 -14.77 -11.99
C PRO A 142 5.43 -14.45 -10.55
N TYR A 143 4.48 -14.62 -9.61
CA TYR A 143 4.70 -14.37 -8.19
C TYR A 143 5.66 -15.40 -7.56
N TYR A 144 5.60 -16.66 -8.00
CA TYR A 144 6.56 -17.68 -7.57
C TYR A 144 7.98 -17.34 -8.01
N HIS A 145 8.17 -16.94 -9.27
CA HIS A 145 9.49 -16.53 -9.76
C HIS A 145 10.01 -15.29 -9.04
N ALA A 146 9.16 -14.28 -8.83
CA ALA A 146 9.51 -13.09 -8.05
C ALA A 146 9.92 -13.46 -6.62
N CYS A 147 9.12 -14.29 -5.94
CA CYS A 147 9.41 -14.78 -4.59
C CYS A 147 10.77 -15.47 -4.50
N VAL A 148 11.10 -16.33 -5.47
CA VAL A 148 12.40 -17.03 -5.49
C VAL A 148 13.54 -16.03 -5.60
N GLN A 149 13.44 -15.05 -6.52
CA GLN A 149 14.48 -14.04 -6.70
C GLN A 149 14.65 -13.14 -5.46
N GLU A 150 13.55 -12.66 -4.87
CA GLU A 150 13.59 -11.81 -3.67
C GLU A 150 14.13 -12.57 -2.44
N SER A 151 13.76 -13.84 -2.29
CA SER A 151 14.22 -14.73 -1.20
C SER A 151 15.72 -15.06 -1.27
N CYS A 152 16.37 -14.81 -2.41
CA CYS A 152 17.79 -15.08 -2.62
C CYS A 152 18.72 -13.93 -2.20
N SER A 153 18.18 -12.90 -1.53
CA SER A 153 18.98 -11.96 -0.72
C SER A 153 19.47 -12.69 0.53
N CYS A 154 20.73 -13.14 0.56
CA CYS A 154 21.16 -14.18 1.49
C CYS A 154 21.52 -13.76 2.93
N GLU A 155 21.12 -12.57 3.34
CA GLU A 155 21.15 -12.16 4.75
C GLU A 155 19.89 -12.68 5.45
N PHE A 156 19.97 -13.17 6.69
CA PHE A 156 18.81 -13.81 7.35
C PHE A 156 17.57 -12.92 7.39
N GLU A 157 17.74 -11.64 7.74
CA GLU A 157 16.66 -10.64 7.68
C GLU A 157 16.18 -10.40 6.24
N GLY A 158 17.11 -10.29 5.28
CA GLY A 158 16.80 -10.12 3.86
C GLY A 158 16.03 -11.29 3.23
N LYS A 159 16.37 -12.54 3.59
CA LYS A 159 15.71 -13.77 3.08
C LYS A 159 14.25 -13.81 3.48
N PHE A 160 13.97 -13.59 4.76
CA PHE A 160 12.60 -13.61 5.26
C PHE A 160 11.83 -12.39 4.79
N LEU A 161 12.45 -11.21 4.75
CA LEU A 161 11.79 -10.00 4.28
C LEU A 161 11.33 -10.14 2.82
N GLY A 162 12.23 -10.52 1.91
CA GLY A 162 11.89 -10.72 0.50
C GLY A 162 10.82 -11.81 0.30
N PHE A 163 10.95 -12.95 0.99
CA PHE A 163 9.92 -13.99 0.98
C PHE A 163 8.55 -13.44 1.43
N CYS A 164 8.50 -12.73 2.56
CA CYS A 164 7.24 -12.24 3.12
C CYS A 164 6.61 -11.14 2.25
N THR A 165 7.42 -10.26 1.65
CA THR A 165 6.95 -9.20 0.75
C THR A 165 6.35 -9.81 -0.53
N ALA A 166 7.02 -10.78 -1.15
CA ALA A 166 6.51 -11.45 -2.35
C ALA A 166 5.20 -12.22 -2.08
N VAL A 167 5.10 -12.95 -0.95
CA VAL A 167 3.86 -13.67 -0.61
C VAL A 167 2.74 -12.72 -0.25
N ALA A 168 3.03 -11.61 0.44
CA ALA A 168 2.05 -10.57 0.71
C ALA A 168 1.50 -9.94 -0.57
N ALA A 169 2.34 -9.74 -1.60
CA ALA A 169 1.93 -9.23 -2.89
C ALA A 169 0.97 -10.17 -3.62
N TYR A 170 1.22 -11.48 -3.59
CA TYR A 170 0.28 -12.43 -4.18
C TYR A 170 -1.06 -12.48 -3.42
N ALA A 171 -1.02 -12.47 -2.08
CA ALA A 171 -2.24 -12.35 -1.27
C ALA A 171 -3.01 -11.04 -1.53
N GLU A 172 -2.36 -10.00 -2.07
CA GLU A 172 -3.00 -8.76 -2.51
C GLU A 172 -3.71 -8.90 -3.84
N ALA A 173 -3.03 -9.42 -4.84
CA ALA A 173 -3.67 -9.74 -6.10
C ALA A 173 -4.89 -10.67 -5.91
N CYS A 174 -4.82 -11.64 -4.99
CA CYS A 174 -5.96 -12.47 -4.62
C CYS A 174 -7.11 -11.66 -3.99
N SER A 175 -6.79 -10.76 -3.06
CA SER A 175 -7.76 -9.90 -2.39
C SER A 175 -8.46 -8.96 -3.36
N ASP A 176 -7.76 -8.49 -4.39
CA ASP A 176 -8.31 -7.63 -5.46
C ASP A 176 -9.30 -8.40 -6.35
N GLN A 177 -9.25 -9.73 -6.30
CA GLN A 177 -10.21 -10.64 -6.94
C GLN A 177 -11.24 -11.20 -5.94
N ASP A 178 -11.44 -10.51 -4.81
CA ASP A 178 -12.34 -10.88 -3.71
C ASP A 178 -12.01 -12.24 -3.05
N VAL A 179 -10.77 -12.73 -3.19
CA VAL A 179 -10.31 -13.97 -2.55
C VAL A 179 -9.42 -13.64 -1.35
N CYS A 180 -10.00 -13.78 -0.16
CA CYS A 180 -9.27 -13.65 1.10
C CYS A 180 -8.37 -14.87 1.36
N ILE A 181 -7.08 -14.62 1.58
CA ILE A 181 -6.12 -15.66 1.97
C ILE A 181 -5.43 -15.27 3.29
N ASP A 182 -5.70 -16.02 4.36
CA ASP A 182 -4.95 -15.95 5.61
C ASP A 182 -3.79 -16.96 5.59
N TRP A 183 -2.59 -16.48 5.28
CA TRP A 183 -1.40 -17.31 5.04
C TRP A 183 -0.32 -17.18 6.11
N ARG A 184 -0.42 -16.17 6.99
CA ARG A 184 0.61 -15.90 7.99
C ARG A 184 0.44 -16.83 9.18
N THR A 185 1.55 -17.32 9.73
CA THR A 185 1.57 -18.17 10.92
C THR A 185 2.69 -17.72 11.86
N PRO A 186 2.72 -18.17 13.13
CA PRO A 186 3.82 -17.86 14.04
C PRO A 186 5.21 -18.24 13.49
N ASP A 187 5.28 -19.26 12.64
CA ASP A 187 6.51 -19.73 11.97
C ASP A 187 6.68 -19.21 10.52
N MET A 188 5.69 -18.47 9.99
CA MET A 188 5.70 -17.95 8.64
C MET A 188 5.23 -16.49 8.59
N CYS A 189 6.21 -15.59 8.48
CA CYS A 189 5.98 -14.15 8.38
C CYS A 189 5.07 -13.62 9.50
N PRO A 190 5.40 -13.89 10.78
CA PRO A 190 4.56 -13.51 11.90
C PRO A 190 4.38 -11.99 11.98
N VAL A 191 3.21 -11.58 12.44
CA VAL A 191 2.87 -10.19 12.72
C VAL A 191 2.46 -10.09 14.18
N TYR A 192 3.10 -9.19 14.92
CA TYR A 192 2.94 -9.04 16.37
C TYR A 192 1.96 -7.92 16.71
N CYS A 193 0.69 -8.11 16.40
CA CYS A 193 -0.35 -7.11 16.68
C CYS A 193 -0.70 -6.98 18.17
N ASP A 194 -0.36 -8.00 18.96
CA ASP A 194 -0.50 -8.00 20.40
C ASP A 194 0.42 -6.97 21.10
N TYR A 195 1.51 -6.56 20.43
CA TYR A 195 2.37 -5.46 20.87
C TYR A 195 1.59 -4.18 21.20
N TYR A 196 0.49 -3.92 20.50
CA TYR A 196 -0.34 -2.73 20.69
C TYR A 196 -1.34 -2.86 21.84
N ASN A 197 -1.47 -4.04 22.46
CA ASN A 197 -2.36 -4.25 23.59
C ASN A 197 -1.65 -3.92 24.91
N GLU A 198 -2.35 -3.21 25.80
CA GLU A 198 -1.93 -3.12 27.20
C GLU A 198 -2.10 -4.49 27.91
N LYS A 199 -1.45 -4.67 29.06
CA LYS A 199 -1.54 -5.92 29.83
C LYS A 199 -3.00 -6.27 30.15
N GLY A 200 -3.43 -7.43 29.69
CA GLY A 200 -4.79 -7.94 29.89
C GLY A 200 -5.82 -7.49 28.84
N GLN A 201 -5.40 -6.69 27.85
CA GLN A 201 -6.24 -6.33 26.70
C GLN A 201 -5.99 -7.27 25.51
N CYS A 202 -6.99 -7.38 24.63
CA CYS A 202 -6.94 -8.18 23.41
C CYS A 202 -7.73 -7.47 22.29
N SER A 203 -7.62 -6.13 22.24
CA SER A 203 -8.34 -5.31 21.26
C SER A 203 -7.66 -5.39 19.90
N TRP A 204 -6.34 -5.24 19.85
CA TRP A 204 -5.54 -5.34 18.64
C TRP A 204 -5.31 -6.78 18.23
N HIS A 205 -5.56 -7.06 16.96
CA HIS A 205 -5.39 -8.36 16.35
C HIS A 205 -4.94 -8.19 14.90
N TYR A 206 -4.32 -9.24 14.36
CA TYR A 206 -4.05 -9.31 12.94
C TYR A 206 -5.37 -9.57 12.22
N GLU A 207 -5.68 -8.73 11.25
CA GLU A 207 -6.68 -9.01 10.24
C GLU A 207 -5.93 -9.34 8.95
N ALA A 208 -6.26 -10.49 8.37
CA ALA A 208 -5.71 -10.92 7.08
C ALA A 208 -6.54 -10.33 5.94
N CYS A 209 -7.85 -10.26 6.17
CA CYS A 209 -8.83 -9.76 5.23
C CYS A 209 -10.01 -9.19 6.00
N GLY A 210 -10.50 -8.02 5.60
CA GLY A 210 -11.65 -7.46 6.27
C GLY A 210 -11.86 -6.01 5.94
N ARG A 211 -13.12 -5.60 6.02
CA ARG A 211 -13.50 -4.19 5.94
C ARG A 211 -13.37 -3.60 7.34
N ILE A 212 -12.22 -2.99 7.63
CA ILE A 212 -12.07 -2.17 8.82
C ILE A 212 -12.72 -0.81 8.53
N LEU A 213 -13.69 -0.43 9.36
CA LEU A 213 -14.29 0.89 9.28
C LEU A 213 -13.39 1.85 10.05
N THR A 214 -12.70 2.75 9.34
CA THR A 214 -11.93 3.82 9.96
C THR A 214 -12.63 5.16 9.78
N CYS A 215 -12.28 6.15 10.61
CA CYS A 215 -12.78 7.51 10.45
C CYS A 215 -12.25 8.22 9.19
N VAL A 216 -11.10 7.78 8.66
CA VAL A 216 -10.48 8.32 7.43
C VAL A 216 -11.31 8.01 6.19
N GLN A 217 -11.98 6.85 6.16
CA GLN A 217 -12.77 6.38 5.01
C GLN A 217 -13.99 7.25 4.66
N LEU A 218 -14.30 8.26 5.47
CA LEU A 218 -15.43 9.16 5.27
C LEU A 218 -15.03 10.53 4.70
N ALA A 219 -13.73 10.81 4.63
CA ALA A 219 -13.28 12.13 4.25
C ALA A 219 -13.33 12.38 2.74
N GLN A 220 -13.05 11.40 1.86
CA GLN A 220 -12.85 11.76 0.43
C GLN A 220 -13.30 10.82 -0.70
N THR A 221 -13.71 9.55 -0.53
CA THR A 221 -14.21 8.78 -1.70
C THR A 221 -15.11 7.62 -1.31
N THR A 222 -16.17 7.41 -2.10
CA THR A 222 -17.10 6.25 -2.06
C THR A 222 -16.49 4.96 -2.61
N GLU A 223 -15.25 5.01 -3.11
CA GLU A 223 -14.48 3.82 -3.43
C GLU A 223 -13.91 3.25 -2.16
N TYR A 224 -14.57 2.19 -1.72
CA TYR A 224 -14.12 1.24 -0.74
C TYR A 224 -12.63 0.99 -0.92
N ILE A 225 -11.79 1.47 -0.01
CA ILE A 225 -10.43 0.95 0.13
C ILE A 225 -10.59 -0.46 0.71
N TYR A 226 -10.85 -1.42 -0.17
CA TYR A 226 -10.89 -2.86 0.13
C TYR A 226 -9.55 -3.36 0.70
N PHE A 227 -8.49 -2.54 0.55
CA PHE A 227 -7.11 -2.85 0.89
C PHE A 227 -6.75 -2.82 2.39
N LEU A 228 -7.61 -2.29 3.25
CA LEU A 228 -7.23 -2.05 4.65
C LEU A 228 -7.40 -3.27 5.56
N GLY A 229 -7.78 -4.42 5.05
CA GLY A 229 -7.92 -5.63 5.86
C GLY A 229 -6.61 -6.29 6.27
N LYS A 230 -5.44 -5.73 5.93
CA LYS A 230 -4.13 -6.38 6.10
C LYS A 230 -3.26 -5.67 7.11
N GLY A 231 -3.20 -6.24 8.32
CA GLY A 231 -2.33 -5.74 9.37
C GLY A 231 -3.02 -5.71 10.72
N CYS A 232 -2.51 -4.86 11.59
CA CYS A 232 -2.98 -4.78 12.97
C CYS A 232 -4.08 -3.75 13.10
N TYR A 233 -5.25 -4.20 13.54
CA TYR A 233 -6.40 -3.32 13.80
C TYR A 233 -7.07 -3.69 15.12
N PRO A 234 -7.68 -2.73 15.81
CA PRO A 234 -8.49 -3.02 16.97
C PRO A 234 -9.87 -3.55 16.58
N ARG A 235 -10.38 -4.48 17.39
CA ARG A 235 -11.70 -5.08 17.21
C ARG A 235 -12.73 -4.17 17.84
N CYS A 236 -13.26 -3.26 17.04
CA CYS A 236 -14.24 -2.31 17.52
C CYS A 236 -15.60 -2.97 17.82
N PRO A 237 -16.23 -2.65 18.97
CA PRO A 237 -17.52 -3.22 19.33
C PRO A 237 -18.62 -2.71 18.41
N LYS A 238 -19.74 -3.46 18.31
CA LYS A 238 -20.84 -3.11 17.38
C LYS A 238 -21.45 -1.74 17.64
N GLU A 239 -21.41 -1.28 18.89
CA GLU A 239 -21.94 0.01 19.32
C GLU A 239 -21.04 1.19 18.89
N LYS A 240 -19.74 0.92 18.68
CA LYS A 240 -18.73 1.90 18.25
C LYS A 240 -17.85 1.27 17.17
N PRO A 241 -18.38 1.01 15.96
CA PRO A 241 -17.73 0.13 14.99
C PRO A 241 -16.61 0.82 14.18
N TYR A 242 -16.37 2.12 14.36
CA TYR A 242 -15.36 2.87 13.62
C TYR A 242 -14.10 3.06 14.46
N TYR A 243 -12.93 2.77 13.92
CA TYR A 243 -11.67 3.10 14.56
C TYR A 243 -11.21 4.51 14.17
N ASP A 244 -10.96 5.36 15.16
CA ASP A 244 -10.40 6.69 14.96
C ASP A 244 -8.88 6.65 15.16
N GLU A 245 -8.14 6.67 14.05
CA GLU A 245 -6.68 6.60 14.04
C GLU A 245 -6.02 7.81 14.75
N ASN A 246 -6.70 8.96 14.81
CA ASN A 246 -6.15 10.14 15.48
C ASN A 246 -6.24 10.06 17.00
N THR A 247 -7.27 9.38 17.53
CA THR A 247 -7.45 9.22 18.97
C THR A 247 -6.98 7.87 19.48
N GLY A 248 -6.82 6.89 18.60
CA GLY A 248 -6.47 5.52 18.95
C GLY A 248 -7.63 4.73 19.54
N ASP A 249 -8.88 5.16 19.35
CA ASP A 249 -10.06 4.62 20.02
C ASP A 249 -11.20 4.24 19.06
N CYS A 250 -12.00 3.25 19.46
CA CYS A 250 -13.24 2.92 18.76
C CYS A 250 -14.34 3.94 19.08
N THR A 251 -15.01 4.44 18.04
CA THR A 251 -16.01 5.50 18.08
C THR A 251 -17.20 5.19 17.19
N THR A 252 -18.20 6.08 17.21
CA THR A 252 -19.31 6.06 16.26
C THR A 252 -19.00 7.00 15.11
N LEU A 253 -19.64 6.79 13.96
CA LEU A 253 -19.55 7.67 12.80
C LEU A 253 -19.71 9.17 13.13
N ARG A 254 -20.59 9.52 14.08
CA ARG A 254 -20.86 10.91 14.45
C ARG A 254 -19.75 11.54 15.29
N ASN A 255 -18.94 10.69 15.93
CA ASN A 255 -17.86 11.06 16.83
C ASN A 255 -16.49 10.70 16.23
N CYS A 256 -16.39 10.56 14.92
CA CYS A 256 -15.10 10.51 14.23
C CYS A 256 -14.45 11.88 14.26
N SER A 257 -13.15 11.92 14.54
CA SER A 257 -12.30 13.06 14.20
C SER A 257 -12.32 13.29 12.69
N CYS A 258 -12.17 14.54 12.28
CA CYS A 258 -12.01 14.91 10.89
C CYS A 258 -10.79 15.80 10.72
N TYR A 259 -10.44 16.11 9.48
CA TYR A 259 -9.36 17.04 9.19
C TYR A 259 -9.96 18.34 8.64
N PHE A 260 -9.41 19.47 9.11
CA PHE A 260 -9.63 20.78 8.50
C PHE A 260 -8.27 21.49 8.44
N ASN A 261 -7.80 21.82 7.23
CA ASN A 261 -6.46 22.38 6.98
C ASN A 261 -5.36 21.64 7.78
N ASP A 262 -5.23 20.32 7.57
CA ASP A 262 -4.28 19.42 8.25
C ASP A 262 -4.38 19.30 9.76
N THR A 263 -5.33 20.01 10.36
CA THR A 263 -5.51 19.95 11.80
C THR A 263 -6.58 18.91 12.09
N THR A 264 -6.26 17.93 12.93
CA THR A 264 -7.26 17.02 13.48
C THR A 264 -8.28 17.83 14.28
N VAL A 265 -9.52 17.80 13.82
CA VAL A 265 -10.67 18.43 14.45
C VAL A 265 -11.44 17.35 15.20
N ARG A 266 -11.60 17.55 16.50
CA ARG A 266 -12.37 16.63 17.34
C ARG A 266 -13.87 16.79 17.10
N PRO A 267 -14.68 15.75 17.36
CA PRO A 267 -16.13 15.86 17.31
C PRO A 267 -16.65 17.02 18.16
N GLY A 268 -17.44 17.91 17.55
CA GLY A 268 -18.02 19.08 18.22
C GLY A 268 -17.08 20.28 18.36
N GLN A 269 -15.81 20.17 17.94
CA GLN A 269 -14.91 21.31 17.87
C GLN A 269 -15.40 22.29 16.78
N VAL A 270 -15.48 23.56 17.14
CA VAL A 270 -15.90 24.62 16.22
C VAL A 270 -14.68 25.11 15.45
N VAL A 271 -14.70 24.88 14.15
CA VAL A 271 -13.74 25.46 13.21
C VAL A 271 -14.34 26.75 12.66
N LYS A 272 -13.63 27.87 12.82
CA LYS A 272 -14.00 29.13 12.19
C LYS A 272 -13.49 29.11 10.74
N ILE A 273 -14.43 29.04 9.80
CA ILE A 273 -14.15 29.04 8.36
C ILE A 273 -14.49 30.42 7.81
N ASN A 274 -13.51 31.10 7.23
CA ASN A 274 -13.74 32.35 6.52
C ASN A 274 -13.98 32.05 5.04
N SER A 275 -15.22 32.14 4.57
CA SER A 275 -15.59 32.01 3.15
C SER A 275 -15.62 33.37 2.46
N PHE A 276 -15.12 33.47 1.22
CA PHE A 276 -15.50 34.52 0.29
C PHE A 276 -16.35 33.93 -0.85
N GLU A 277 -17.43 34.64 -1.17
CA GLU A 277 -18.09 34.63 -2.47
C GLU A 277 -17.17 35.34 -3.47
N TRP A 278 -17.00 34.71 -4.63
CA TRP A 278 -16.76 35.41 -5.89
C TRP A 278 -17.94 35.10 -6.80
#